data_AF-A0A2T7CL77-F1
#
_entry.id   AF-A0A2T7CL77-F1
#
_cell.length_a   1.000
_cell.length_b   1.000
_cell.length_c   1.000
_cell.angle_alpha   90.00
_cell.angle_beta   90.00
_cell.angle_gamma   90.00
#
_symmetry.space_group_name_H-M   'P 1'
#
loop_
_entity.id
_entity.type
_entity.pdbx_description
1 polymer ?
#
loop_
_entity_poly.entity_id
_entity_poly.type
_entity_poly.pdbx_seq_one_letter_code
_entity_poly.pdbx_strand_id
1 'polypeptide(L)'
;MASLTTNALCIPTMVAAAAAPRCRRSLVVARVSPAKHDERQDPAVKVDAAGGRRRAMVLFSAAAITASTAAAVRSARAGVSTTTGQWVAIENVADPYVQDLGKWAVMEHNSLTAEYLQFVKVVGGKQQVVAGMNYKLEIETKGGPSRFYEAGLFVSLPPEKRKLTSFEPMAG
;
A
#
# COMPACT_ATOMS: atom_id res chain seq x y z
N MET A 1 -45.99 65.32 31.76
CA MET A 1 -44.55 65.56 32.05
C MET A 1 -43.77 64.41 31.43
N ALA A 2 -42.94 64.71 30.43
CA ALA A 2 -42.20 63.74 29.65
C ALA A 2 -40.78 63.56 30.23
N SER A 3 -40.22 62.36 30.13
CA SER A 3 -38.76 62.21 30.06
C SER A 3 -38.40 60.96 29.23
N LEU A 4 -37.78 61.24 28.09
CA LEU A 4 -37.07 60.31 27.21
C LEU A 4 -35.62 60.25 27.67
N THR A 5 -34.94 59.11 27.57
CA THR A 5 -33.47 59.08 27.59
C THR A 5 -32.94 58.12 26.54
N THR A 6 -32.53 58.71 25.44
CA THR A 6 -31.69 58.19 24.37
C THR A 6 -30.24 58.28 24.83
N ASN A 7 -29.45 57.21 24.71
CA ASN A 7 -27.99 57.28 24.80
C ASN A 7 -27.39 56.95 23.44
N ALA A 8 -26.53 57.85 22.99
CA ALA A 8 -25.86 57.83 21.70
C ALA A 8 -24.33 57.84 21.91
N LEU A 9 -23.63 57.28 20.91
CA LEU A 9 -22.24 57.57 20.51
C LEU A 9 -21.09 57.01 21.37
N CYS A 10 -20.23 56.20 20.75
CA CYS A 10 -18.94 56.70 20.25
C CYS A 10 -18.16 55.61 19.48
N ILE A 11 -17.82 55.92 18.23
CA ILE A 11 -16.77 55.28 17.44
C ILE A 11 -15.44 55.95 17.82
N PRO A 12 -14.31 55.23 17.79
CA PRO A 12 -13.19 55.79 17.04
C PRO A 12 -12.55 54.80 16.06
N THR A 13 -12.29 55.35 14.89
CA THR A 13 -11.43 54.93 13.80
C THR A 13 -9.94 55.00 14.20
N MET A 14 -9.04 54.50 13.32
CA MET A 14 -7.56 54.52 13.34
C MET A 14 -6.95 53.21 13.91
N VAL A 15 -5.88 52.58 13.39
CA VAL A 15 -4.78 53.03 12.52
C VAL A 15 -4.09 51.81 11.86
N ALA A 16 -3.36 52.10 10.79
CA ALA A 16 -2.59 51.21 9.91
C ALA A 16 -1.46 50.39 10.56
N ALA A 17 -1.06 49.28 9.90
CA ALA A 17 0.34 48.83 9.86
C ALA A 17 0.60 47.86 8.69
N ALA A 18 1.50 48.27 7.79
CA ALA A 18 2.10 47.45 6.76
C ALA A 18 3.25 46.59 7.32
N ALA A 19 3.41 45.34 6.87
CA ALA A 19 4.71 44.64 6.86
C ALA A 19 4.66 43.35 6.02
N ALA A 20 5.56 43.27 5.04
CA ALA A 20 5.82 42.11 4.17
C ALA A 20 6.44 40.92 4.92
N PRO A 21 6.42 39.71 4.31
CA PRO A 21 7.45 38.71 4.56
C PRO A 21 8.40 38.55 3.37
N ARG A 22 9.67 38.41 3.74
CA ARG A 22 10.87 38.50 2.92
C ARG A 22 11.21 37.14 2.31
N CYS A 23 11.72 37.16 1.08
CA CYS A 23 12.46 36.04 0.50
C CYS A 23 13.66 35.65 1.38
N ARG A 24 13.82 34.37 1.71
CA ARG A 24 15.14 33.82 2.04
C ARG A 24 15.31 32.41 1.47
N ARG A 25 16.09 32.37 0.39
CA ARG A 25 16.74 31.19 -0.16
C ARG A 25 17.58 30.51 0.93
N SER A 26 17.51 29.19 1.02
CA SER A 26 18.63 28.38 1.49
C SER A 26 18.89 27.27 0.49
N LEU A 27 20.17 27.08 0.25
CA LEU A 27 20.85 26.32 -0.79
C LEU A 27 21.42 25.06 -0.11
N VAL A 28 21.93 24.12 -0.91
CA VAL A 28 22.72 22.93 -0.52
C VAL A 28 21.83 21.70 -0.23
N VAL A 29 21.95 20.58 -0.93
CA VAL A 29 23.04 19.58 -1.00
C VAL A 29 22.86 18.86 -2.37
N ALA A 30 23.74 18.89 -3.37
CA ALA A 30 25.12 18.43 -3.49
C ALA A 30 25.35 16.93 -3.16
N ARG A 31 25.48 16.14 -4.24
CA ARG A 31 26.22 14.86 -4.37
C ARG A 31 25.45 13.59 -4.00
N VAL A 32 25.34 12.67 -4.96
CA VAL A 32 26.26 11.52 -5.10
C VAL A 32 25.74 10.64 -6.24
N SER A 33 26.60 10.45 -7.25
CA SER A 33 26.57 9.27 -8.12
C SER A 33 27.46 8.20 -7.50
N PRO A 34 27.07 6.92 -7.61
CA PRO A 34 27.94 5.94 -8.28
C PRO A 34 27.09 5.06 -9.23
N ALA A 35 27.43 4.85 -10.50
CA ALA A 35 28.58 4.13 -11.06
C ALA A 35 28.68 2.66 -10.60
N LYS A 36 28.46 1.77 -11.58
CA LYS A 36 28.79 0.34 -11.68
C LYS A 36 27.99 -0.67 -10.84
N HIS A 37 27.22 -1.51 -11.53
CA HIS A 37 27.70 -2.88 -11.71
C HIS A 37 27.30 -3.42 -13.09
N ASP A 38 28.34 -3.86 -13.78
CA ASP A 38 28.35 -4.76 -14.92
C ASP A 38 27.88 -6.15 -14.44
N GLU A 39 27.02 -6.82 -15.22
CA GLU A 39 27.17 -8.25 -15.57
C GLU A 39 25.96 -8.64 -16.44
N ARG A 40 26.19 -8.60 -17.75
CA ARG A 40 25.22 -8.98 -18.79
C ARG A 40 25.40 -10.47 -19.11
N GLN A 41 24.43 -11.26 -18.67
CA GLN A 41 23.86 -12.44 -19.37
C GLN A 41 24.81 -13.55 -19.83
N ASP A 42 24.79 -14.66 -19.08
CA ASP A 42 24.82 -16.01 -19.67
C ASP A 42 23.49 -16.31 -20.37
N PRO A 43 23.53 -17.00 -21.53
CA PRO A 43 22.50 -17.99 -21.79
C PRO A 43 23.14 -19.29 -22.30
N ALA A 44 23.15 -20.32 -21.47
CA ALA A 44 23.36 -21.68 -21.95
C ALA A 44 22.54 -22.67 -21.12
N VAL A 45 21.22 -22.63 -21.30
CA VAL A 45 20.39 -23.83 -21.19
C VAL A 45 19.58 -23.95 -22.46
N LYS A 46 19.95 -24.91 -23.31
CA LYS A 46 18.95 -25.62 -24.09
C LYS A 46 19.15 -27.12 -23.88
N VAL A 47 18.22 -27.63 -23.09
CA VAL A 47 17.77 -29.02 -22.97
C VAL A 47 17.38 -29.52 -24.36
N ASP A 48 17.77 -30.73 -24.70
CA ASP A 48 17.03 -31.67 -25.57
C ASP A 48 17.73 -33.03 -25.42
N ALA A 49 17.12 -34.19 -25.51
CA ALA A 49 15.77 -34.70 -25.31
C ALA A 49 15.94 -36.23 -25.48
N ALA A 50 15.05 -36.99 -24.88
CA ALA A 50 14.99 -38.45 -24.92
C ALA A 50 15.00 -39.04 -26.35
N GLY A 51 15.58 -40.24 -26.51
CA GLY A 51 15.43 -41.00 -27.75
C GLY A 51 16.22 -42.32 -27.77
N GLY A 52 15.69 -43.35 -27.12
CA GLY A 52 16.27 -44.69 -27.18
C GLY A 52 16.11 -45.34 -28.56
N ARG A 53 17.13 -46.10 -28.98
CA ARG A 53 17.03 -47.26 -29.88
C ARG A 53 18.33 -48.05 -29.86
N ARG A 54 18.29 -49.13 -29.06
CA ARG A 54 19.02 -50.41 -29.12
C ARG A 54 20.24 -50.47 -30.06
N ARG A 55 21.41 -50.88 -29.54
CA ARG A 55 22.09 -52.17 -29.81
C ARG A 55 23.41 -52.28 -29.03
N ALA A 56 23.74 -53.54 -28.70
CA ALA A 56 25.06 -54.09 -28.39
C ALA A 56 25.70 -53.79 -27.01
N MET A 57 25.34 -54.65 -26.05
CA MET A 57 26.26 -55.50 -25.27
C MET A 57 27.72 -55.03 -25.12
N VAL A 58 28.07 -54.54 -23.93
CA VAL A 58 29.34 -54.88 -23.26
C VAL A 58 29.05 -54.98 -21.75
N LEU A 59 29.28 -56.17 -21.21
CA LEU A 59 29.29 -56.46 -19.78
C LEU A 59 30.55 -55.83 -19.17
N PHE A 60 30.39 -54.95 -18.19
CA PHE A 60 31.39 -54.79 -17.15
C PHE A 60 30.74 -54.94 -15.78
N SER A 61 31.38 -55.80 -15.03
CA SER A 61 31.04 -56.45 -13.78
C SER A 61 31.01 -55.52 -12.58
N ALA A 62 30.09 -55.85 -11.67
CA ALA A 62 30.25 -55.89 -10.21
C ALA A 62 30.81 -54.66 -9.46
N ALA A 63 30.00 -54.27 -8.47
CA ALA A 63 30.37 -53.91 -7.10
C ALA A 63 30.32 -52.44 -6.70
N ALA A 64 29.97 -52.30 -5.41
CA ALA A 64 30.05 -51.14 -4.53
C ALA A 64 28.85 -50.17 -4.54
N ILE A 65 27.90 -50.53 -3.67
CA ILE A 65 26.99 -49.64 -2.96
C ILE A 65 27.82 -48.52 -2.32
N THR A 66 27.61 -47.28 -2.73
CA THR A 66 27.86 -46.11 -1.88
C THR A 66 26.56 -45.33 -1.76
N ALA A 67 25.83 -45.62 -0.69
CA ALA A 67 24.81 -44.74 -0.18
C ALA A 67 25.46 -43.39 0.16
N SER A 68 25.09 -42.34 -0.57
CA SER A 68 25.30 -40.96 -0.14
C SER A 68 23.97 -40.25 -0.29
N THR A 69 23.08 -40.51 0.67
CA THR A 69 21.92 -39.65 0.93
C THR A 69 22.44 -38.34 1.53
N ALA A 70 22.98 -37.47 0.69
CA ALA A 70 23.09 -36.06 1.04
C ALA A 70 21.68 -35.49 0.95
N ALA A 71 20.92 -35.61 2.05
CA ALA A 71 19.78 -34.75 2.30
C ALA A 71 20.33 -33.32 2.41
N ALA A 72 20.52 -32.67 1.25
CA ALA A 72 20.63 -31.24 1.19
C ALA A 72 19.27 -30.72 1.63
N VAL A 73 19.14 -30.46 2.93
CA VAL A 73 18.09 -29.60 3.48
C VAL A 73 18.35 -28.23 2.86
N ARG A 74 17.84 -28.05 1.64
CA ARG A 74 17.62 -26.74 1.06
C ARG A 74 16.54 -26.13 1.94
N SER A 75 16.97 -25.44 2.99
CA SER A 75 16.14 -24.44 3.64
C SER A 75 15.87 -23.39 2.58
N ALA A 76 14.80 -23.62 1.81
CA ALA A 76 14.14 -22.57 1.08
C ALA A 76 13.58 -21.65 2.17
N ARG A 77 14.39 -20.68 2.60
CA ARG A 77 13.80 -19.42 3.04
C ARG A 77 13.02 -18.97 1.82
N ALA A 78 11.71 -19.18 1.87
CA ALA A 78 10.78 -18.57 0.97
C ALA A 78 11.01 -17.07 1.13
N GLY A 79 11.87 -16.52 0.29
CA GLY A 79 11.84 -15.10 0.03
C GLY A 79 10.45 -14.86 -0.50
N VAL A 80 9.60 -14.21 0.29
CA VAL A 80 8.39 -13.59 -0.22
C VAL A 80 8.87 -12.58 -1.25
N SER A 81 8.95 -13.04 -2.50
CA SER A 81 9.07 -12.16 -3.65
C SER A 81 7.70 -11.51 -3.76
N THR A 82 7.54 -10.33 -3.16
CA THR A 82 6.38 -9.48 -3.43
C THR A 82 6.51 -9.04 -4.88
N THR A 83 6.01 -9.87 -5.80
CA THR A 83 5.90 -9.55 -7.21
C THR A 83 5.02 -8.30 -7.32
N THR A 84 5.62 -7.19 -7.73
CA THR A 84 4.92 -5.93 -7.98
C THR A 84 3.71 -6.19 -8.89
N GLY A 85 2.54 -5.69 -8.51
CA GLY A 85 1.30 -5.85 -9.28
C GLY A 85 0.39 -7.02 -8.87
N GLN A 86 0.76 -7.90 -7.93
CA GLN A 86 -0.17 -8.90 -7.40
C GLN A 86 -0.99 -8.36 -6.21
N TRP A 87 -2.27 -8.73 -6.14
CA TRP A 87 -3.09 -8.53 -4.94
C TRP A 87 -2.71 -9.56 -3.88
N VAL A 88 -2.30 -9.09 -2.71
CA VAL A 88 -1.88 -9.90 -1.56
C VAL A 88 -2.86 -9.64 -0.41
N ALA A 89 -3.30 -10.69 0.28
CA ALA A 89 -4.16 -10.53 1.45
C ALA A 89 -3.40 -9.80 2.57
N ILE A 90 -4.09 -8.94 3.32
CA ILE A 90 -3.51 -8.25 4.47
C ILE A 90 -3.44 -9.24 5.64
N GLU A 91 -2.24 -9.61 6.07
CA GLU A 91 -2.05 -10.56 7.18
C GLU A 91 -2.50 -9.96 8.52
N ASN A 92 -2.08 -8.72 8.80
CA ASN A 92 -2.43 -8.03 10.02
C ASN A 92 -3.47 -6.94 9.77
N VAL A 93 -4.74 -7.32 9.82
CA VAL A 93 -5.86 -6.38 9.67
C VAL A 93 -5.98 -5.46 10.90
N ALA A 94 -5.49 -5.90 12.06
CA ALA A 94 -5.51 -5.13 13.30
C ALA A 94 -4.40 -4.06 13.36
N ASP A 95 -3.58 -3.94 12.31
CA ASP A 95 -2.58 -2.88 12.22
C ASP A 95 -3.25 -1.50 12.32
N PRO A 96 -2.78 -0.61 13.23
CA PRO A 96 -3.34 0.74 13.38
C PRO A 96 -3.40 1.52 12.07
N TYR A 97 -2.41 1.36 11.19
CA TYR A 97 -2.37 2.02 9.89
C TYR A 97 -3.53 1.55 8.99
N VAL A 98 -3.79 0.24 8.93
CA VAL A 98 -4.90 -0.33 8.15
C VAL A 98 -6.25 0.11 8.73
N GLN A 99 -6.38 0.11 10.05
CA GLN A 99 -7.59 0.59 10.72
C GLN A 99 -7.83 2.08 10.45
N ASP A 100 -6.79 2.91 10.43
CA ASP A 100 -6.88 4.33 10.13
C ASP A 100 -7.22 4.60 8.65
N LEU A 101 -6.74 3.78 7.72
CA LEU A 101 -7.19 3.80 6.33
C LEU A 101 -8.68 3.50 6.23
N GLY A 102 -9.18 2.50 6.97
CA GLY A 102 -10.60 2.18 7.03
C GLY A 102 -11.46 3.33 7.59
N LYS A 103 -11.02 3.95 8.69
CA LYS A 103 -11.69 5.13 9.27
C LYS A 103 -11.73 6.28 8.27
N TRP A 104 -10.61 6.56 7.61
CA TRP A 104 -10.51 7.62 6.62
C TRP A 104 -11.46 7.37 5.44
N ALA A 105 -11.57 6.13 4.95
CA ALA A 105 -12.48 5.78 3.87
C ALA A 105 -13.95 6.06 4.22
N VAL A 106 -14.39 5.69 5.42
CA VAL A 106 -15.77 5.94 5.88
C VAL A 106 -16.03 7.44 6.04
N MET A 107 -15.08 8.18 6.61
CA MET A 107 -15.20 9.63 6.78
C MET A 107 -15.26 10.36 5.43
N GLU A 108 -14.42 9.97 4.48
CA GLU A 108 -14.40 10.54 3.13
C GLU A 108 -15.72 10.23 2.41
N HIS A 109 -16.21 8.98 2.49
CA HIS A 109 -17.49 8.61 1.91
C HIS A 109 -18.64 9.44 2.49
N ASN A 110 -18.75 9.50 3.81
CA ASN A 110 -19.77 10.31 4.50
C ASN A 110 -19.74 11.78 4.06
N SER A 111 -18.54 12.34 3.86
CA SER A 111 -18.36 13.72 3.41
C SER A 111 -18.85 13.92 1.96
N LEU A 112 -18.70 12.91 1.11
CA LEU A 112 -19.09 12.95 -0.31
C LEU A 112 -20.59 12.66 -0.53
N THR A 113 -21.17 11.72 0.23
CA THR A 113 -22.57 11.27 0.06
C THR A 113 -23.53 11.91 1.06
N ALA A 114 -23.03 12.68 2.03
CA ALA A 114 -23.80 13.21 3.16
C ALA A 114 -24.48 12.10 4.00
N GLU A 115 -23.91 10.91 4.01
CA GLU A 115 -24.31 9.80 4.87
C GLU A 115 -23.64 9.87 6.26
N TYR A 116 -24.15 9.07 7.20
CA TYR A 116 -23.67 9.02 8.58
C TYR A 116 -23.27 7.60 8.99
N LEU A 117 -22.44 6.95 8.18
CA LEU A 117 -21.91 5.62 8.50
C LEU A 117 -20.93 5.70 9.67
N GLN A 118 -21.08 4.80 10.63
CA GLN A 118 -20.16 4.69 11.77
C GLN A 118 -19.15 3.57 11.50
N PHE A 119 -17.87 3.91 11.48
CA PHE A 119 -16.79 2.93 11.40
C PHE A 119 -16.73 2.07 12.66
N VAL A 120 -16.70 0.74 12.52
CA VAL A 120 -16.48 -0.19 13.64
C VAL A 120 -15.03 -0.70 13.61
N LYS A 121 -14.66 -1.39 12.53
CA LYS A 121 -13.32 -1.96 12.32
C LYS A 121 -13.15 -2.39 10.86
N VAL A 122 -11.89 -2.55 10.44
CA VAL A 122 -11.56 -3.33 9.25
C VAL A 122 -11.58 -4.82 9.62
N VAL A 123 -12.30 -5.64 8.84
CA VAL A 123 -12.42 -7.09 9.05
C VAL A 123 -11.48 -7.90 8.16
N GLY A 124 -11.12 -7.35 7.01
CA GLY A 124 -10.27 -8.01 6.03
C GLY A 124 -9.80 -7.05 4.95
N GLY A 125 -9.01 -7.57 4.03
CA GLY A 125 -8.68 -6.82 2.84
C GLY A 125 -7.51 -7.39 2.05
N LYS A 126 -7.26 -6.75 0.92
CA LYS A 126 -6.15 -7.05 0.01
C LYS A 126 -5.40 -5.75 -0.27
N GLN A 127 -4.10 -5.88 -0.50
CA GLN A 127 -3.22 -4.79 -0.89
C GLN A 127 -2.48 -5.16 -2.17
N GLN A 128 -2.08 -4.16 -2.96
CA GLN A 128 -1.33 -4.36 -4.18
C GLN A 128 -0.31 -3.23 -4.35
N VAL A 129 0.95 -3.60 -4.54
CA VAL A 129 2.03 -2.66 -4.83
C VAL A 129 2.01 -2.30 -6.31
N VAL A 130 1.93 -1.00 -6.62
CA VAL A 130 2.00 -0.44 -7.98
C VAL A 130 2.92 0.80 -7.94
N ALA A 131 2.59 1.90 -8.62
CA ALA A 131 3.23 3.22 -8.47
C ALA A 131 2.72 3.94 -7.20
N GLY A 132 2.74 3.22 -6.08
CA GLY A 132 2.00 3.52 -4.85
C GLY A 132 1.43 2.22 -4.28
N MET A 133 0.42 2.33 -3.43
CA MET A 133 -0.27 1.18 -2.82
C MET A 133 -1.77 1.28 -3.08
N ASN A 134 -2.35 0.23 -3.66
CA ASN A 134 -3.79 0.03 -3.70
C ASN A 134 -4.21 -0.83 -2.50
N TYR A 135 -5.33 -0.49 -1.89
CA TYR A 135 -5.98 -1.27 -0.84
C TYR A 135 -7.43 -1.55 -1.24
N LYS A 136 -7.89 -2.75 -0.97
CA LYS A 136 -9.29 -3.16 -0.96
C LYS A 136 -9.59 -3.61 0.45
N LEU A 137 -10.24 -2.76 1.23
CA LEU A 137 -10.54 -3.00 2.64
C LEU A 137 -11.98 -3.44 2.79
N GLU A 138 -12.21 -4.49 3.56
CA GLU A 138 -13.53 -4.89 4.00
C GLU A 138 -13.77 -4.26 5.37
N ILE A 139 -14.74 -3.36 5.45
CA ILE A 139 -15.01 -2.52 6.61
C ILE A 139 -16.36 -2.91 7.20
N GLU A 140 -16.38 -3.17 8.51
CA GLU A 140 -17.62 -3.28 9.26
C GLU A 140 -18.08 -1.89 9.69
N THR A 141 -19.33 -1.55 9.37
CA THR A 141 -19.94 -0.27 9.72
C THR A 141 -21.29 -0.47 10.41
N LYS A 142 -21.77 0.60 11.06
CA LYS A 142 -23.11 0.68 11.67
C LYS A 142 -23.87 1.88 11.12
N GLY A 143 -25.19 1.77 11.07
CA GLY A 143 -26.08 2.85 10.64
C GLY A 143 -26.27 2.99 9.14
N GLY A 144 -25.68 2.10 8.34
CA GLY A 144 -25.87 2.04 6.88
C GLY A 144 -26.88 0.98 6.44
N PRO A 145 -27.24 0.97 5.14
CA PRO A 145 -28.03 -0.10 4.53
C PRO A 145 -27.35 -1.48 4.59
N SER A 146 -26.03 -1.52 4.74
CA SER A 146 -25.27 -2.77 4.86
C SER A 146 -24.41 -2.76 6.10
N ARG A 147 -24.04 -3.95 6.60
CA ARG A 147 -23.12 -4.10 7.74
C ARG A 147 -21.66 -4.11 7.31
N PHE A 148 -21.39 -4.57 6.10
CA PHE A 148 -20.06 -4.68 5.53
C PHE A 148 -19.98 -3.88 4.23
N TYR A 149 -18.85 -3.21 4.02
CA TYR A 149 -18.55 -2.43 2.85
C TYR A 149 -17.17 -2.78 2.31
N GLU A 150 -17.03 -2.82 0.99
CA GLU A 150 -15.73 -2.86 0.31
C GLU A 150 -15.32 -1.43 -0.03
N ALA A 151 -14.18 -1.01 0.50
CA ALA A 151 -13.56 0.29 0.21
C ALA A 151 -12.28 0.09 -0.60
N GLY A 152 -12.23 0.66 -1.80
CA GLY A 152 -11.02 0.76 -2.62
C GLY A 152 -10.27 2.06 -2.33
N LEU A 153 -9.02 1.99 -1.89
CA LEU A 153 -8.19 3.15 -1.61
C LEU A 153 -6.90 3.10 -2.43
N PHE A 154 -6.39 4.27 -2.81
CA PHE A 154 -5.06 4.44 -3.37
C PHE A 154 -4.23 5.38 -2.50
N VAL A 155 -3.01 4.96 -2.18
CA VAL A 155 -2.01 5.73 -1.45
C VAL A 155 -0.82 5.99 -2.37
N SER A 156 -0.55 7.26 -2.67
CA SER A 156 0.57 7.62 -3.55
C SER A 156 1.92 7.43 -2.88
N LEU A 157 2.97 7.27 -3.69
CA LEU A 157 4.35 7.38 -3.22
C LEU A 157 4.58 8.76 -2.56
N PRO A 158 5.55 8.87 -1.63
CA PRO A 158 5.82 10.11 -0.90
C PRO A 158 5.95 11.34 -1.82
N PRO A 159 5.28 12.47 -1.51
CA PRO A 159 4.43 12.71 -0.35
C PRO A 159 3.12 11.89 -0.37
N GLU A 160 2.76 11.30 0.79
CA GLU A 160 1.60 10.42 0.92
C GLU A 160 0.29 11.20 0.69
N LYS A 161 -0.43 10.83 -0.38
CA LYS A 161 -1.80 11.30 -0.63
C LYS A 161 -2.71 10.09 -0.71
N ARG A 162 -3.85 10.17 -0.02
CA ARG A 162 -4.87 9.13 0.00
C ARG A 162 -6.00 9.53 -0.92
N LYS A 163 -6.53 8.58 -1.68
CA LYS A 163 -7.67 8.77 -2.57
C LYS A 163 -8.63 7.59 -2.40
N LEU A 164 -9.91 7.90 -2.19
CA LEU A 164 -10.97 6.90 -2.22
C LEU A 164 -11.32 6.63 -3.69
N THR A 165 -11.16 5.39 -4.11
CA THR A 165 -11.42 4.93 -5.49
C THR A 165 -12.84 4.35 -5.60
N SER A 166 -13.27 3.57 -4.62
CA SER A 166 -14.60 2.98 -4.57
C SER A 166 -15.05 2.78 -3.12
N PHE A 167 -16.36 2.78 -2.91
CA PHE A 167 -16.97 2.45 -1.62
C PHE A 167 -18.35 1.84 -1.88
N GLU A 168 -18.45 0.53 -1.73
CA GLU A 168 -19.62 -0.24 -2.13
C GLU A 168 -20.12 -1.13 -0.98
N PRO A 169 -21.44 -1.25 -0.77
CA PRO A 169 -21.97 -2.21 0.19
C PRO A 169 -21.69 -3.64 -0.26
N MET A 170 -21.23 -4.48 0.66
CA MET A 170 -21.12 -5.93 0.41
C MET A 170 -22.49 -6.56 0.65
N ALA A 171 -23.02 -7.22 -0.39
CA ALA A 171 -24.20 -8.06 -0.23
C ALA A 171 -23.87 -9.21 0.74
N GLY A 172 -24.59 -9.24 1.87
CA GLY A 172 -24.47 -10.28 2.90
C GLY A 172 -25.52 -11.36 2.76
#